data_AF-A0A4R4KHA6-F1
#
_entry.id   AF-A0A4R4KHA6-F1
#
_cell.length_a   1.000
_cell.length_b   1.000
_cell.length_c   1.000
_cell.angle_alpha   90.00
_cell.angle_beta   90.00
_cell.angle_gamma   90.00
#
_symmetry.space_group_name_H-M   'P 1'
#
loop_
_entity.id
_entity.type
_entity.pdbx_description
1 polymer ?
#
loop_
_entity_poly.entity_id
_entity_poly.type
_entity_poly.pdbx_seq_one_letter_code
_entity_poly.pdbx_strand_id
1 'polypeptide(L)'
;MNRIRPIQIFCLMAVGMLWMAARQPVSNTVQNHSIKTDTLRGLDPETGFVIAQGLDLMRAHCTGCHSANLITQYRATREVWLEKIRWMQKTQNLWELGEAEPKILDYLAKHYGPVQTFDRRQPLKTTEWYSLPKGN
;
A
#
# COMPACT_ATOMS: atom_id res chain seq x y z
N MET A 1 58.51 15.91 46.32
CA MET A 1 57.61 14.96 47.01
C MET A 1 56.29 15.66 47.30
N ASN A 2 55.30 15.56 46.41
CA ASN A 2 53.94 16.05 46.67
C ASN A 2 53.04 14.84 46.91
N ARG A 3 52.72 14.59 48.19
CA ARG A 3 51.78 13.56 48.65
C ARG A 3 50.36 13.97 48.26
N ILE A 4 49.73 13.19 47.39
CA ILE A 4 48.31 13.30 47.07
C ILE A 4 47.52 13.01 48.37
N ARG A 5 46.66 13.93 48.79
CA ARG A 5 45.87 13.80 50.02
C ARG A 5 44.74 12.78 49.81
N PRO A 6 44.50 11.82 50.73
CA PRO A 6 43.50 10.75 50.55
C PRO A 6 42.06 11.27 50.38
N ILE A 7 41.79 12.49 50.85
CA ILE A 7 40.50 13.17 50.73
C ILE A 7 40.20 13.58 49.27
N GLN A 8 41.22 13.91 48.46
CA GLN A 8 41.02 14.32 47.06
C GLN A 8 40.71 13.14 46.12
N ILE A 9 41.14 11.93 46.46
CA ILE A 9 40.81 10.71 45.69
C ILE A 9 39.38 10.25 45.99
N PHE A 10 38.93 10.37 47.25
CA PHE A 10 37.58 9.99 47.66
C PHE A 10 36.48 10.85 47.02
N CYS A 11 36.76 12.13 46.76
CA CYS A 11 35.79 13.04 46.14
C CYS A 11 35.53 12.73 44.65
N LEU A 12 36.56 12.27 43.91
CA LEU A 12 36.42 11.91 42.49
C LEU A 12 35.66 10.59 42.28
N MET A 13 35.77 9.63 43.20
CA MET A 13 34.98 8.38 43.11
C MET A 13 33.49 8.59 43.44
N ALA A 14 33.16 9.47 44.39
CA ALA A 14 31.77 9.75 44.77
C ALA A 14 30.99 10.50 43.67
N VAL A 15 31.64 11.43 42.96
CA VAL A 15 31.03 12.15 41.82
C VAL A 15 30.78 11.20 40.64
N GLY A 16 31.68 10.24 40.40
CA GLY A 16 31.51 9.20 39.37
C GLY A 16 30.34 8.26 39.65
N MET A 17 30.17 7.82 40.91
CA MET A 17 29.04 6.97 41.31
C MET A 17 27.69 7.69 41.23
N LEU A 18 27.63 9.00 41.51
CA LEU A 18 26.39 9.78 41.38
C LEU A 18 26.00 10.01 39.91
N TRP A 19 26.97 10.18 39.01
CA TRP A 19 26.73 10.30 37.56
C TRP A 19 26.30 8.98 36.91
N MET A 20 26.62 7.84 37.54
CA MET A 20 26.19 6.52 37.10
C MET A 20 24.76 6.21 37.53
N ALA A 21 24.32 6.67 38.71
CA ALA A 21 22.95 6.52 39.20
C ALA A 21 21.92 7.42 38.46
N ALA A 22 22.36 8.55 37.89
CA ALA A 22 21.51 9.47 37.13
C ALA A 22 21.33 9.08 35.65
N ARG A 23 22.01 8.03 35.15
CA ARG A 23 21.76 7.48 33.82
C ARG A 23 20.44 6.71 33.86
N GLN A 24 19.34 7.42 33.68
CA GLN A 24 18.08 6.78 33.35
C GLN A 24 18.32 5.89 32.12
N PRO A 25 17.84 4.64 32.09
CA PRO A 25 17.81 3.88 30.85
C PRO A 25 17.01 4.73 29.87
N VAL A 26 17.61 5.13 28.75
CA VAL A 26 16.84 5.62 27.61
C VAL A 26 15.95 4.45 27.23
N SER A 27 14.74 4.46 27.77
CA SER A 27 13.66 3.59 27.31
C SER A 27 13.41 4.05 25.89
N ASN A 28 14.02 3.34 24.93
CA ASN A 28 13.56 3.34 23.56
C ASN A 28 12.17 2.71 23.58
N THR A 29 11.21 3.48 24.08
CA THR A 29 9.82 3.23 23.79
C THR A 29 9.73 3.51 22.31
N VAL A 30 9.90 2.46 21.50
CA VAL A 30 9.32 2.42 20.16
C VAL A 30 7.86 2.72 20.43
N GLN A 31 7.50 3.99 20.27
CA GLN A 31 6.11 4.40 20.20
C GLN A 31 5.61 3.59 19.01
N ASN A 32 5.01 2.45 19.29
CA ASN A 32 4.22 1.68 18.35
C ASN A 32 2.96 2.52 18.13
N HIS A 33 3.16 3.68 17.52
CA HIS A 33 2.12 4.48 16.93
C HIS A 33 1.69 3.61 15.76
N SER A 34 0.76 2.69 16.06
CA SER A 34 -0.09 2.10 15.05
C SER A 34 -0.74 3.28 14.37
N ILE A 35 -0.11 3.76 13.29
CA ILE A 35 -0.78 4.61 12.34
C ILE A 35 -1.90 3.71 11.87
N LYS A 36 -3.09 3.88 12.44
CA LYS A 36 -4.32 3.37 11.83
C LYS A 36 -4.49 4.19 10.57
N THR A 37 -3.77 3.80 9.53
CA THR A 37 -4.12 4.19 8.17
C THR A 37 -5.51 3.61 7.98
N ASP A 38 -6.52 4.47 8.04
CA ASP A 38 -7.90 4.12 7.73
C ASP A 38 -8.02 3.90 6.22
N THR A 39 -7.25 2.92 5.73
CA THR A 39 -7.07 2.57 4.32
C THR A 39 -8.34 1.92 3.78
N LEU A 40 -9.25 1.52 4.69
CA LEU A 40 -10.49 0.81 4.39
C LEU A 40 -11.72 1.72 4.32
N ARG A 41 -11.60 3.06 4.37
CA ARG A 41 -12.77 3.97 4.29
C ARG A 41 -13.57 3.72 3.02
N GLY A 42 -14.64 2.94 3.14
CA GLY A 42 -15.52 2.58 2.04
C GLY A 42 -14.98 1.51 1.10
N LEU A 43 -13.94 0.76 1.49
CA LEU A 43 -13.46 -0.40 0.74
C LEU A 43 -13.71 -1.69 1.52
N ASP A 44 -14.11 -2.73 0.80
CA ASP A 44 -14.28 -4.07 1.32
C ASP A 44 -12.93 -4.61 1.82
N PRO A 45 -12.80 -5.01 3.10
CA PRO A 45 -11.53 -5.50 3.64
C PRO A 45 -11.00 -6.75 2.95
N GLU A 46 -11.86 -7.58 2.37
CA GLU A 46 -11.45 -8.82 1.72
C GLU A 46 -10.99 -8.62 0.28
N THR A 47 -11.73 -7.82 -0.50
CA THR A 47 -11.48 -7.67 -1.95
C THR A 47 -10.89 -6.33 -2.35
N GLY A 48 -10.96 -5.31 -1.50
CA GLY A 48 -10.62 -3.94 -1.86
C GLY A 48 -11.62 -3.27 -2.82
N PHE A 49 -12.78 -3.88 -3.06
CA PHE A 49 -13.86 -3.26 -3.84
C PHE A 49 -14.54 -2.13 -3.07
N VAL A 50 -15.11 -1.14 -3.77
CA VAL A 50 -15.91 -0.07 -3.13
C VAL A 50 -17.16 -0.67 -2.45
N ILE A 51 -17.42 -0.36 -1.19
CA ILE A 51 -18.62 -0.84 -0.49
C ILE A 51 -19.85 -0.08 -1.03
N ALA A 52 -20.56 -0.70 -1.97
CA ALA A 52 -21.76 -0.15 -2.60
C ALA A 52 -22.72 -1.26 -3.09
N GLN A 53 -23.91 -0.87 -3.54
CA GLN A 53 -24.89 -1.79 -4.15
C GLN A 53 -24.26 -2.51 -5.35
N GLY A 54 -24.32 -3.84 -5.35
CA GLY A 54 -23.69 -4.68 -6.39
C GLY A 54 -22.39 -5.36 -5.96
N LEU A 55 -21.83 -5.01 -4.79
CA LEU A 55 -20.63 -5.64 -4.24
C LEU A 55 -20.75 -7.17 -4.14
N ASP A 56 -21.89 -7.69 -3.68
CA ASP A 56 -22.08 -9.13 -3.53
C ASP A 56 -22.04 -9.87 -4.88
N LEU A 57 -22.54 -9.24 -5.95
CA LEU A 57 -22.43 -9.79 -7.31
C LEU A 57 -20.98 -9.76 -7.80
N MET A 58 -20.23 -8.69 -7.49
CA MET A 58 -18.81 -8.61 -7.80
C MET A 58 -17.99 -9.68 -7.08
N ARG A 59 -18.24 -9.91 -5.78
CA ARG A 59 -17.60 -10.98 -5.03
C ARG A 59 -17.96 -12.36 -5.59
N ALA A 60 -19.24 -12.60 -5.87
CA ALA A 60 -19.70 -13.88 -6.37
C ALA A 60 -19.12 -14.22 -7.76
N HIS A 61 -19.01 -13.22 -8.65
CA HIS A 61 -18.71 -13.48 -10.06
C HIS A 61 -17.30 -13.11 -10.51
N CYS A 62 -16.61 -12.20 -9.81
CA CYS A 62 -15.36 -11.62 -10.33
C CYS A 62 -14.12 -11.98 -9.51
N THR A 63 -14.26 -12.68 -8.38
CA THR A 63 -13.11 -13.11 -7.55
C THR A 63 -12.91 -14.62 -7.49
N GLY A 64 -13.66 -15.39 -8.29
CA GLY A 64 -13.56 -16.85 -8.31
C GLY A 64 -12.30 -17.40 -9.00
N CYS A 65 -11.68 -16.63 -9.89
CA CYS A 65 -10.55 -17.10 -10.72
C CYS A 65 -9.23 -16.36 -10.46
N HIS A 66 -9.28 -15.09 -10.03
CA HIS A 66 -8.11 -14.28 -9.71
C HIS A 66 -8.45 -13.22 -8.65
N SER A 67 -7.43 -12.56 -8.12
CA SER A 67 -7.59 -11.47 -7.16
C SER A 67 -8.40 -10.30 -7.74
N ALA A 68 -9.20 -9.66 -6.89
CA ALA A 68 -9.89 -8.40 -7.18
C ALA A 68 -8.93 -7.25 -7.56
N ASN A 69 -7.66 -7.33 -7.18
CA ASN A 69 -6.65 -6.33 -7.51
C ASN A 69 -6.49 -6.09 -9.02
N LEU A 70 -6.70 -7.12 -9.85
CA LEU A 70 -6.64 -6.96 -11.31
C LEU A 70 -7.78 -6.07 -11.84
N ILE A 71 -8.93 -6.11 -11.16
CA ILE A 71 -10.11 -5.34 -11.53
C ILE A 71 -9.97 -3.91 -11.01
N THR A 72 -9.54 -3.71 -9.76
CA THR A 72 -9.45 -2.38 -9.14
C THR A 72 -8.40 -1.47 -9.78
N GLN A 73 -7.39 -2.06 -10.44
CA GLN A 73 -6.35 -1.33 -11.18
C GLN A 73 -6.76 -0.96 -12.61
N TYR A 74 -7.80 -1.58 -13.16
CA TYR A 74 -8.23 -1.32 -14.53
C TYR A 74 -9.34 -0.26 -14.57
N ARG A 75 -9.24 0.68 -15.51
CA ARG A 75 -10.18 1.79 -15.71
C ARG A 75 -10.70 1.75 -17.14
N ALA A 76 -12.02 1.61 -17.28
CA ALA A 76 -12.65 1.40 -18.57
C ALA A 76 -14.09 1.92 -18.60
N THR A 77 -14.58 2.28 -19.80
CA THR A 77 -16.01 2.60 -19.98
C THR A 77 -16.84 1.33 -19.82
N ARG A 78 -18.17 1.48 -19.72
CA ARG A 78 -19.09 0.35 -19.63
C ARG A 78 -18.92 -0.62 -20.80
N GLU A 79 -18.78 -0.09 -22.01
CA GLU A 79 -18.68 -0.86 -23.25
C GLU A 79 -17.39 -1.68 -23.25
N VAL A 80 -16.29 -1.08 -22.82
CA VAL A 80 -14.99 -1.76 -22.70
C VAL A 80 -15.03 -2.83 -21.59
N TRP A 81 -15.74 -2.60 -20.49
CA TRP A 81 -15.98 -3.63 -19.47
C TRP A 81 -16.80 -4.80 -20.01
N LEU A 82 -17.83 -4.53 -20.81
CA LEU A 82 -18.62 -5.56 -21.47
C LEU A 82 -17.74 -6.40 -22.42
N GLU A 83 -16.91 -5.76 -23.24
CA GLU A 83 -15.94 -6.47 -24.09
C GLU A 83 -15.00 -7.34 -23.27
N LYS A 84 -14.53 -6.84 -22.11
CA LYS A 84 -13.69 -7.62 -21.19
C LYS A 84 -14.41 -8.86 -20.66
N ILE A 85 -15.66 -8.72 -20.22
CA ILE A 85 -16.50 -9.85 -19.77
C ILE A 85 -16.67 -10.86 -20.91
N ARG A 86 -17.03 -10.41 -22.11
CA ARG A 86 -17.16 -11.28 -23.30
C ARG A 86 -15.86 -12.00 -23.62
N TRP A 87 -14.71 -11.33 -23.50
CA TRP A 87 -13.40 -11.97 -23.67
C TRP A 87 -13.13 -13.03 -22.60
N MET A 88 -13.46 -12.78 -21.33
CA MET A 88 -13.33 -13.77 -20.25
C MET A 88 -14.26 -14.96 -20.47
N GLN A 89 -15.48 -14.75 -20.94
CA GLN A 89 -16.41 -15.84 -21.28
C GLN A 89 -15.86 -16.70 -22.42
N LYS A 90 -15.33 -16.07 -23.48
CA LYS A 90 -14.77 -16.78 -24.64
C LYS A 90 -13.47 -17.51 -24.34
N THR A 91 -12.60 -16.95 -23.49
CA THR A 91 -11.20 -17.43 -23.36
C THR A 91 -10.86 -18.00 -21.99
N GLN A 92 -11.53 -17.55 -20.94
CA GLN A 92 -11.26 -17.91 -19.55
C GLN A 92 -12.38 -18.74 -18.92
N ASN A 93 -13.36 -19.17 -19.73
CA ASN A 93 -14.51 -19.95 -19.29
C ASN A 93 -15.33 -19.27 -18.17
N LEU A 94 -15.42 -17.94 -18.21
CA LEU A 94 -16.38 -17.22 -17.37
C LEU A 94 -17.79 -17.65 -17.80
N TRP A 95 -18.61 -18.02 -16.83
CA TRP A 95 -19.98 -18.43 -17.07
C TRP A 95 -20.86 -17.26 -17.53
N GLU A 96 -22.07 -17.58 -18.00
CA GLU A 96 -23.07 -16.57 -18.32
C GLU A 96 -23.60 -15.89 -17.06
N LEU A 97 -23.51 -14.56 -17.03
CA LEU A 97 -23.86 -13.76 -15.85
C LEU A 97 -25.38 -13.48 -15.76
N GLY A 98 -26.12 -13.65 -16.86
CA GLY A 98 -27.57 -13.44 -16.91
C GLY A 98 -28.00 -12.08 -16.36
N GLU A 99 -29.01 -12.08 -15.48
CA GLU A 99 -29.56 -10.87 -14.84
C GLU A 99 -28.56 -10.12 -13.93
N ALA A 100 -27.42 -10.73 -13.59
CA ALA A 100 -26.36 -10.06 -12.84
C ALA A 100 -25.50 -9.16 -13.72
N GLU A 101 -25.40 -9.44 -15.03
CA GLU A 101 -24.54 -8.70 -15.96
C GLU A 101 -24.79 -7.19 -15.97
N PRO A 102 -26.03 -6.68 -16.18
CA PRO A 102 -26.25 -5.24 -16.23
C PRO A 102 -25.86 -4.55 -14.92
N LYS A 103 -26.07 -5.22 -13.78
CA LYS A 103 -25.74 -4.69 -12.44
C LYS A 103 -24.23 -4.66 -12.20
N ILE A 104 -23.51 -5.70 -12.65
CA ILE A 104 -22.05 -5.76 -12.61
C ILE A 104 -21.45 -4.65 -13.49
N LEU A 105 -21.98 -4.46 -14.70
CA LEU A 105 -21.54 -3.41 -15.60
C LEU A 105 -21.82 -2.00 -15.03
N ASP A 106 -22.99 -1.79 -14.39
CA ASP A 106 -23.31 -0.52 -13.73
C ASP A 106 -22.30 -0.21 -12.62
N TYR A 107 -22.00 -1.22 -11.80
CA TYR A 107 -21.05 -1.11 -10.71
C TYR A 107 -19.63 -0.81 -11.23
N LEU A 108 -19.14 -1.58 -12.21
CA LEU A 108 -17.82 -1.40 -12.80
C LEU A 108 -17.66 -0.03 -13.44
N ALA A 109 -18.64 0.40 -14.25
CA ALA A 109 -18.58 1.71 -14.90
C ALA A 109 -18.63 2.87 -13.89
N LYS A 110 -19.43 2.73 -12.82
CA LYS A 110 -19.58 3.77 -11.79
C LYS A 110 -18.34 3.92 -10.91
N HIS A 111 -17.74 2.81 -10.47
CA HIS A 111 -16.67 2.81 -9.48
C HIS A 111 -15.26 2.67 -10.11
N TYR A 112 -15.17 2.04 -11.27
CA TYR A 112 -13.93 1.75 -12.01
C TYR A 112 -14.01 2.26 -13.46
N GLY A 113 -14.74 3.37 -13.67
CA GLY A 113 -14.80 4.10 -14.94
C GLY A 113 -13.47 4.79 -15.30
N PRO A 114 -13.32 5.33 -16.51
CA PRO A 114 -12.13 6.05 -16.93
C PRO A 114 -11.85 7.25 -16.04
N VAL A 115 -10.58 7.48 -15.72
CA VAL A 115 -10.11 8.68 -15.01
C VAL A 115 -9.49 9.65 -16.01
N GLN A 116 -9.67 10.96 -15.78
CA GLN A 116 -9.10 11.99 -16.67
C GLN A 116 -7.57 12.09 -16.57
N THR A 117 -7.00 11.59 -15.47
CA THR A 117 -5.56 11.58 -15.24
C THR A 117 -4.97 10.30 -15.80
N PHE A 118 -3.99 10.40 -16.68
CA PHE A 118 -3.24 9.24 -17.16
C PHE A 118 -2.58 8.54 -15.96
N ASP A 119 -3.01 7.32 -15.64
CA ASP A 119 -2.39 6.47 -14.61
C ASP A 119 -0.92 6.16 -14.94
N ARG A 120 -0.53 6.30 -16.22
CA ARG A 120 0.86 6.17 -16.64
C ARG A 120 1.62 7.47 -16.42
N ARG A 121 2.82 7.35 -15.84
CA ARG A 121 3.80 8.43 -15.72
C ARG A 121 4.00 9.09 -17.09
N GLN A 122 3.96 10.43 -17.10
CA GLN A 122 4.26 11.22 -18.28
C GLN A 122 5.67 10.88 -18.80
N PRO A 123 5.89 10.93 -20.13
CA PRO A 123 7.22 10.79 -20.70
C PRO A 123 8.22 11.76 -20.05
N LEU A 124 9.45 11.30 -19.87
CA LEU A 124 10.52 12.18 -19.37
C LEU A 124 10.76 13.29 -20.40
N LYS A 125 10.77 14.55 -19.95
CA LYS A 125 10.95 15.72 -20.84
C LYS A 125 12.37 15.84 -21.39
N THR A 126 13.36 15.37 -20.62
CA THR A 126 14.78 15.42 -20.96
C THR A 126 15.46 14.19 -20.37
N THR A 127 16.12 13.40 -21.20
CA THR A 127 16.94 12.25 -20.79
C THR A 127 18.36 12.47 -21.27
N GLU A 128 19.25 12.90 -20.37
CA GLU A 128 20.69 12.81 -20.55
C GLU A 128 21.11 11.38 -20.21
N TRP A 129 21.49 10.61 -21.23
CA TRP A 129 21.89 9.21 -21.06
C TRP A 129 23.36 9.12 -20.64
N TYR A 130 23.67 8.34 -19.61
CA TYR A 130 25.06 8.05 -19.24
C TYR A 130 25.70 7.14 -20.30
N SER A 131 26.84 7.55 -20.85
CA SER A 131 27.59 6.75 -21.82
C SER A 131 28.30 5.59 -21.13
N LEU A 132 27.94 4.36 -21.50
CA LEU A 132 28.64 3.16 -21.04
C LEU A 132 29.97 3.01 -21.81
N PRO A 133 31.12 2.93 -21.12
CA PRO A 133 32.38 2.64 -21.78
C PRO A 133 32.36 1.23 -22.37
N LYS A 134 32.99 1.04 -23.55
CA LYS A 134 33.16 -0.30 -24.12
C LYS A 134 34.10 -1.10 -23.24
N GLY A 135 33.63 -2.25 -22.76
CA GLY A 135 34.45 -3.21 -22.03
C GLY A 135 35.57 -3.75 -22.93
N ASN A 136 36.74 -3.91 -22.33
CA ASN A 136 38.00 -4.32 -22.95
C ASN A 136 37.93 -5.72 -23.56
#